data_AF-L2GSJ4-F1
#
_entry.id   AF-L2GSJ4-F1
#
_cell.length_a   1.000
_cell.length_b   1.000
_cell.length_c   1.000
_cell.angle_alpha   90.00
_cell.angle_beta   90.00
_cell.angle_gamma   90.00
#
_symmetry.space_group_name_H-M   'P 1'
#
loop_
_entity.id
_entity.type
_entity.pdbx_description
1 polymer ?
#
loop_
_entity_poly.entity_id
_entity_poly.type
_entity_poly.pdbx_seq_one_letter_code
_entity_poly.pdbx_strand_id
1 'polypeptide(L)'
;MPVVARTKADLNTQLLQNTNHIKIVSHGRRYFSHYSVMFNELEYYLSKLAKLVLYEESDLDGLQFYFNNSLVKVDCGTGNTEIVEYELNKEQFIETVKVVYMAAANGKKIVFINELKDINP
;
A
#
# COMPACT_ATOMS: atom_id res chain seq x y z
N MET A 1 1.45 5.69 -21.06
CA MET A 1 0.13 5.13 -20.70
C MET A 1 -0.66 6.23 -20.00
N PRO A 2 -1.93 6.48 -20.34
CA PRO A 2 -2.71 7.49 -19.62
C PRO A 2 -3.00 6.99 -18.20
N VAL A 3 -2.78 7.85 -17.21
CA VAL A 3 -3.19 7.60 -15.83
C VAL A 3 -4.71 7.61 -15.80
N VAL A 4 -5.32 6.43 -15.71
CA VAL A 4 -6.78 6.31 -15.60
C VAL A 4 -7.16 6.57 -14.15
N ALA A 5 -7.60 7.79 -13.86
CA ALA A 5 -8.26 8.09 -12.59
C ALA A 5 -9.58 7.31 -12.52
N ARG A 6 -9.61 6.21 -11.75
CA ARG A 6 -10.83 5.39 -11.56
C ARG A 6 -11.68 5.97 -10.44
N THR A 7 -12.99 5.98 -10.62
CA THR A 7 -13.91 6.47 -9.59
C THR A 7 -14.00 5.46 -8.44
N LYS A 8 -14.40 5.93 -7.24
CA LYS A 8 -14.59 5.08 -6.04
C LYS A 8 -15.58 3.93 -6.28
N ALA A 9 -16.56 4.12 -7.17
CA ALA A 9 -17.53 3.10 -7.56
C ALA A 9 -16.92 2.01 -8.48
N ASP A 10 -16.05 2.40 -9.41
CA ASP A 10 -15.33 1.47 -10.29
C ASP A 10 -14.33 0.62 -9.49
N LEU A 11 -13.65 1.25 -8.53
CA LEU A 11 -12.77 0.60 -7.57
C LEU A 11 -13.52 -0.46 -6.76
N ASN A 12 -14.65 -0.09 -6.15
CA ASN A 12 -15.47 -1.01 -5.35
C ASN A 12 -15.98 -2.22 -6.16
N THR A 13 -16.34 -2.02 -7.42
CA THR A 13 -16.84 -3.10 -8.29
C THR A 13 -15.72 -4.07 -8.68
N GLN A 14 -14.51 -3.57 -8.95
CA GLN A 14 -13.35 -4.41 -9.24
C GLN A 14 -12.79 -5.10 -7.99
N LEU A 15 -12.88 -4.45 -6.83
CA LEU A 15 -12.50 -4.97 -5.52
C LEU A 15 -13.35 -6.18 -5.08
N LEU A 16 -14.63 -6.21 -5.46
CA LEU A 16 -15.55 -7.32 -5.18
C LEU A 16 -15.29 -8.53 -6.09
N GLN A 17 -14.65 -8.33 -7.26
CA GLN A 17 -14.46 -9.36 -8.28
C GLN A 17 -13.03 -9.89 -8.34
N ASN A 18 -12.04 -9.13 -7.86
CA ASN A 18 -10.64 -9.54 -7.92
C ASN A 18 -10.15 -10.04 -6.57
N THR A 19 -9.70 -11.29 -6.55
CA THR A 19 -8.78 -11.80 -5.53
C THR A 19 -7.36 -11.45 -5.96
N ASN A 20 -6.47 -11.26 -4.98
CA ASN A 20 -5.05 -10.94 -5.15
C ASN A 20 -4.73 -9.48 -5.51
N HIS A 21 -5.29 -8.53 -4.76
CA HIS A 21 -4.99 -7.10 -4.88
C HIS A 21 -4.44 -6.51 -3.59
N ILE A 22 -3.62 -5.48 -3.73
CA ILE A 22 -3.20 -4.62 -2.64
C ILE A 22 -3.81 -3.23 -2.82
N LYS A 23 -4.35 -2.68 -1.74
CA LYS A 23 -4.87 -1.33 -1.68
C LYS A 23 -4.10 -0.55 -0.62
N ILE A 24 -3.69 0.65 -1.00
CA ILE A 24 -2.97 1.59 -0.14
C ILE A 24 -3.90 2.78 0.02
N VAL A 25 -4.22 3.10 1.27
CA VAL A 25 -4.98 4.30 1.59
C VAL A 25 -4.00 5.29 2.18
N SER A 26 -3.86 6.42 1.49
CA SER A 26 -3.04 7.53 1.93
C SER A 26 -3.93 8.57 2.52
N HIS A 27 -3.62 8.93 3.75
CA HIS A 27 -4.41 9.85 4.52
C HIS A 27 -3.66 11.19 4.65
N GLY A 28 -4.36 12.28 4.37
CA GLY A 28 -3.83 13.64 4.38
C GLY A 28 -3.33 14.10 3.00
N ARG A 29 -3.74 15.30 2.57
CA ARG A 29 -3.37 15.88 1.25
C ARG A 29 -1.86 15.90 1.00
N ARG A 30 -1.05 16.04 2.06
CA ARG A 30 0.41 16.00 1.98
C ARG A 30 0.92 14.61 1.56
N TYR A 31 0.44 13.54 2.18
CA TYR A 31 0.85 12.17 1.84
C TYR A 31 0.29 11.76 0.47
N PHE A 32 -0.96 12.09 0.17
CA PHE A 32 -1.57 11.78 -1.12
C PHE A 32 -0.82 12.43 -2.29
N SER A 33 -0.53 13.73 -2.22
CA SER A 33 0.24 14.42 -3.26
C SER A 33 1.68 13.90 -3.39
N HIS A 34 2.30 13.52 -2.27
CA HIS A 34 3.67 13.01 -2.26
C HIS A 34 3.79 11.61 -2.90
N TYR A 35 2.89 10.67 -2.61
CA TYR A 35 3.01 9.29 -3.11
C TYR A 35 2.18 9.01 -4.38
N SER A 36 1.15 9.81 -4.71
CA SER A 36 0.37 9.63 -5.95
C SER A 36 1.23 9.74 -7.21
N VAL A 37 2.25 10.60 -7.20
CA VAL A 37 3.21 10.71 -8.32
C VAL A 37 4.04 9.44 -8.51
N MET A 38 4.16 8.62 -7.46
CA MET A 38 4.90 7.35 -7.50
C MET A 38 4.00 6.16 -7.86
N PHE A 39 2.68 6.35 -8.00
CA PHE A 39 1.73 5.25 -8.18
C PHE A 39 1.97 4.43 -9.45
N ASN A 40 2.27 5.08 -10.58
CA ASN A 40 2.56 4.37 -11.82
C ASN A 40 3.80 3.47 -11.71
N GLU A 41 4.81 3.94 -10.98
CA GLU A 41 6.05 3.20 -10.76
C GLU A 41 5.83 2.05 -9.78
N LEU A 42 5.06 2.30 -8.72
CA LEU A 42 4.61 1.27 -7.79
C LEU A 42 3.83 0.16 -8.52
N GLU A 43 2.86 0.53 -9.37
CA GLU A 43 2.09 -0.40 -10.20
C GLU A 43 3.02 -1.20 -11.12
N TYR A 44 4.01 -0.56 -11.75
CA TYR A 44 5.01 -1.25 -12.56
C TYR A 44 5.79 -2.30 -11.74
N TYR A 45 6.30 -1.95 -10.56
CA TYR A 45 7.07 -2.87 -9.72
C TYR A 45 6.23 -4.02 -9.14
N LEU A 46 4.95 -3.77 -8.85
CA LEU A 46 4.04 -4.77 -8.27
C LEU A 46 3.24 -5.55 -9.31
N SER A 47 3.23 -5.14 -10.59
CA SER A 47 2.46 -5.79 -11.65
C SER A 47 2.77 -7.28 -11.84
N LYS A 48 3.97 -7.71 -11.46
CA LYS A 48 4.39 -9.12 -11.48
C LYS A 48 3.93 -9.92 -10.25
N LEU A 49 3.51 -9.22 -9.21
CA LEU A 49 3.15 -9.76 -7.91
C LEU A 49 1.63 -9.74 -7.74
N ALA A 50 1.01 -8.55 -7.74
CA ALA A 50 -0.41 -8.34 -7.54
C ALA A 50 -1.17 -8.24 -8.87
N LYS A 51 -2.42 -8.70 -8.90
CA LYS A 51 -3.30 -8.48 -10.07
C LYS A 51 -3.73 -7.02 -10.21
N LEU A 52 -3.76 -6.29 -9.09
CA LEU A 52 -4.25 -4.92 -9.04
C LEU A 52 -3.62 -4.20 -7.84
N VAL A 53 -3.17 -2.97 -8.06
CA VAL A 53 -2.71 -2.02 -7.04
C VAL A 53 -3.69 -0.87 -7.02
N LEU A 54 -4.19 -0.50 -5.84
CA LEU A 54 -5.15 0.60 -5.69
C LEU A 54 -4.58 1.65 -4.73
N TYR A 55 -4.84 2.92 -5.03
CA TYR A 55 -4.43 4.04 -4.21
C TYR A 55 -5.60 4.98 -3.97
N GLU A 56 -5.98 5.17 -2.71
CA GLU A 56 -7.13 5.96 -2.29
C GLU A 56 -6.72 7.08 -1.34
N GLU A 57 -7.41 8.23 -1.39
CA GLU A 57 -7.28 9.34 -0.44
C GLU A 57 -8.27 9.17 0.72
N SER A 58 -7.89 9.58 1.93
CA SER A 58 -8.74 9.58 3.12
C SER A 58 -8.37 10.69 4.12
N ASP A 59 -9.24 10.95 5.10
CA ASP A 59 -9.20 12.11 6.01
C ASP A 59 -8.31 11.94 7.27
N LEU A 60 -7.66 10.78 7.45
CA LEU A 60 -6.69 10.58 8.55
C LEU A 60 -5.31 11.16 8.16
N ASP A 61 -4.25 10.93 8.94
CA ASP A 61 -2.86 11.18 8.51
C ASP A 61 -2.08 9.86 8.49
N GLY A 62 -1.33 9.59 7.42
CA GLY A 62 -0.45 8.41 7.28
C GLY A 62 -0.89 7.40 6.21
N LEU A 63 -0.32 6.19 6.24
CA LEU A 63 -0.57 5.14 5.25
C LEU A 63 -1.22 3.90 5.89
N GLN A 64 -2.25 3.36 5.24
CA GLN A 64 -2.84 2.06 5.57
C GLN A 64 -2.72 1.10 4.38
N PHE A 65 -2.56 -0.19 4.69
CA PHE A 65 -2.40 -1.23 3.68
C PHE A 65 -3.49 -2.30 3.83
N TYR A 66 -4.05 -2.71 2.70
CA TYR A 66 -5.11 -3.72 2.64
C TYR A 66 -4.77 -4.76 1.58
N PHE A 67 -4.94 -6.03 1.91
CA PHE A 67 -4.86 -7.14 0.95
C PHE A 67 -6.21 -7.84 0.89
N ASN A 68 -6.78 -7.99 -0.30
CA ASN A 68 -8.14 -8.54 -0.49
C ASN A 68 -9.18 -7.87 0.45
N ASN A 69 -9.11 -6.53 0.58
CA ASN A 69 -9.94 -5.71 1.48
C ASN A 69 -9.79 -5.98 2.99
N SER A 70 -8.83 -6.80 3.39
CA SER A 70 -8.48 -6.99 4.79
C SER A 70 -7.28 -6.11 5.14
N LEU A 71 -7.39 -5.35 6.25
CA LEU A 71 -6.29 -4.54 6.77
C LEU A 71 -5.07 -5.44 7.07
N VAL A 72 -3.90 -5.01 6.64
CA VAL A 72 -2.61 -5.62 6.98
C VAL A 72 -1.88 -4.65 7.90
N LYS A 73 -1.64 -5.08 9.15
CA LYS A 73 -0.94 -4.26 10.13
C LYS A 73 0.55 -4.22 9.81
N VAL A 74 1.16 -3.06 9.98
CA VAL A 74 2.59 -2.81 9.76
C VAL A 74 3.16 -2.27 11.07
N ASP A 75 3.94 -3.10 11.75
CA ASP A 75 4.59 -2.72 13.00
C ASP A 75 5.94 -2.06 12.72
N CYS A 76 5.96 -0.74 12.92
CA CYS A 76 7.12 0.12 12.74
C CYS A 76 7.98 0.27 14.00
N GLY A 77 7.64 -0.39 15.11
CA GLY A 77 8.24 -0.16 16.43
C GLY A 77 7.78 1.14 17.10
N THR A 78 6.74 1.79 16.57
CA THR A 78 6.17 3.06 17.07
C THR A 78 4.92 2.86 17.94
N GLY A 79 4.43 1.62 18.06
CA GLY A 79 3.24 1.26 18.83
C GLY A 79 1.92 1.35 18.04
N ASN A 80 1.82 2.23 17.03
CA ASN A 80 0.73 2.19 16.04
C ASN A 80 1.11 1.22 14.92
N THR A 81 0.28 0.19 14.73
CA THR A 81 0.50 -0.84 13.70
C THR A 81 -0.53 -0.79 12.58
N GLU A 82 -1.55 0.06 12.70
CA GLU A 82 -2.62 0.16 11.70
C GLU A 82 -2.34 1.26 10.70
N ILE A 83 -1.62 2.30 11.11
CA ILE A 83 -1.26 3.45 10.29
C ILE A 83 0.25 3.69 10.40
N VAL A 84 0.89 3.84 9.24
CA VAL A 84 2.29 4.26 9.14
C VAL A 84 2.32 5.78 9.02
N GLU A 85 2.68 6.45 10.12
CA GLU A 85 2.57 7.91 10.28
C GLU A 85 3.85 8.68 9.93
N TYR A 86 4.95 8.01 9.61
CA TYR A 86 6.21 8.68 9.23
C TYR A 86 6.43 8.70 7.73
N GLU A 87 7.20 9.69 7.28
CA GLU A 87 7.51 9.90 5.87
C GLU A 87 8.49 8.83 5.37
N LEU A 88 8.04 7.99 4.45
CA LEU A 88 8.87 7.04 3.70
C LEU A 88 9.45 7.74 2.47
N ASN A 89 10.73 7.54 2.19
CA ASN A 89 11.26 7.90 0.88
C ASN A 89 10.72 6.95 -0.21
N LYS A 90 10.98 7.27 -1.47
CA LYS A 90 10.49 6.52 -2.63
C LYS A 90 10.80 5.01 -2.56
N GLU A 91 12.04 4.65 -2.31
CA GLU A 91 12.48 3.24 -2.29
C GLU A 91 11.85 2.49 -1.11
N GLN A 92 11.85 3.13 0.06
CA GLN A 92 11.23 2.58 1.27
C GLN A 92 9.74 2.35 1.08
N PHE A 93 9.03 3.26 0.40
CA PHE A 93 7.61 3.11 0.12
C PHE A 93 7.34 1.91 -0.79
N ILE A 94 8.02 1.83 -1.94
CA ILE A 94 7.85 0.73 -2.90
C ILE A 94 8.14 -0.61 -2.21
N GLU A 95 9.21 -0.67 -1.43
CA GLU A 95 9.61 -1.91 -0.78
C GLU A 95 8.68 -2.32 0.36
N THR A 96 8.22 -1.35 1.17
CA THR A 96 7.20 -1.59 2.19
C THR A 96 5.96 -2.23 1.57
N VAL A 97 5.48 -1.69 0.45
CA VAL A 97 4.30 -2.25 -0.23
C VAL A 97 4.55 -3.67 -0.73
N LYS A 98 5.73 -3.96 -1.31
CA LYS A 98 6.08 -5.32 -1.77
C LYS A 98 6.09 -6.31 -0.62
N VAL A 99 6.75 -5.99 0.49
CA VAL A 99 6.82 -6.91 1.64
C VAL A 99 5.44 -7.11 2.24
N VAL A 100 4.66 -6.04 2.39
CA VAL A 100 3.27 -6.13 2.87
C VAL A 100 2.45 -7.04 1.96
N TYR A 101 2.58 -6.88 0.65
CA TYR A 101 1.93 -7.76 -0.31
C TYR A 101 2.37 -9.22 -0.17
N MET A 102 3.68 -9.50 -0.17
CA MET A 102 4.21 -10.87 -0.08
C MET A 102 3.82 -11.55 1.23
N ALA A 103 3.89 -10.83 2.35
CA ALA A 103 3.47 -11.33 3.65
C ALA A 103 1.97 -11.65 3.67
N ALA A 104 1.13 -10.74 3.16
CA ALA A 104 -0.31 -10.93 3.13
C ALA A 104 -0.75 -12.03 2.16
N ALA A 105 -0.10 -12.16 1.00
CA ALA A 105 -0.30 -13.26 0.07
C ALA A 105 0.03 -14.62 0.70
N ASN A 106 0.96 -14.67 1.65
CA ASN A 106 1.29 -15.84 2.47
C ASN A 106 0.39 -16.00 3.71
N GLY A 107 -0.66 -15.18 3.85
CA GLY A 107 -1.63 -15.26 4.95
C GLY A 107 -1.25 -14.51 6.24
N LYS A 108 -0.14 -13.77 6.26
CA LYS A 108 0.20 -12.91 7.41
C LYS A 108 -0.74 -11.69 7.47
N LYS A 109 -1.20 -11.34 8.67
CA LYS A 109 -2.02 -10.13 8.92
C LYS A 109 -1.26 -8.99 9.58
N ILE A 110 -0.03 -9.26 10.03
CA ILE A 110 0.87 -8.30 10.67
C ILE A 110 2.25 -8.50 10.05
N VAL A 111 2.92 -7.40 9.71
CA VAL A 111 4.26 -7.34 9.13
C VAL A 111 5.13 -6.50 10.04
N PHE A 112 6.33 -6.96 10.34
CA PHE A 112 7.25 -6.22 11.23
C PHE A 112 8.31 -5.52 10.40
N ILE A 113 8.55 -4.23 10.64
CA ILE A 113 9.55 -3.45 9.90
C ILE A 113 10.99 -3.87 10.19
N ASN A 114 11.26 -4.61 11.27
CA ASN A 114 12.56 -5.25 11.38
C ASN A 114 12.78 -6.30 10.28
N GLU A 115 11.73 -6.88 9.68
CA GLU A 115 11.81 -7.67 8.42
C GLU A 115 12.01 -6.78 7.17
N LEU A 116 11.87 -5.45 7.29
CA LEU A 116 12.08 -4.43 6.24
C LEU A 116 13.45 -3.72 6.34
N LYS A 117 14.11 -3.75 7.50
CA LYS A 117 15.45 -3.14 7.71
C LYS A 117 16.55 -3.84 6.92
N ASP A 118 16.37 -5.11 6.56
CA ASP A 118 17.32 -5.85 5.73
C ASP A 118 17.23 -5.49 4.23
N ILE A 119 16.43 -4.48 3.87
CA ILE A 119 16.22 -4.07 2.46
C ILE A 119 16.95 -2.77 2.10
N ASN A 120 17.86 -2.30 2.96
CA ASN A 120 19.04 -1.55 2.54
C ASN A 120 20.09 -1.54 3.69
N PRO A 121 21.30 -2.09 3.49
CA PRO A 121 22.42 -1.88 4.41
C PRO A 121 22.88 -0.40 4.44
#